data_AF-B1KA90-F1
#
_entry.id   AF-B1KA90-F1
#
_cell.length_a   1.000
_cell.length_b   1.000
_cell.length_c   1.000
_cell.angle_alpha   90.00
_cell.angle_beta   90.00
_cell.angle_gamma   90.00
#
_symmetry.space_group_name_H-M   'P 1'
#
loop_
_entity.id
_entity.type
_entity.pdbx_description
1 polymer ?
#
loop_
_entity_poly.entity_id
_entity_poly.type
_entity_poly.pdbx_seq_one_letter_code
_entity_poly.pdbx_strand_id
1 'polypeptide(L)'
;MNLLEAMRIFGAIVEHGGLSGAASELKLDVAQVGARLDGLERYLGCRLLLDRSGDEVACTEAGVAFYACCRRTLSAVAQATGASGAEACATVSRSPVAGFPLPETPRCGDGTSIAAPTTLHRLTR
;
A
#
# COMPACT_ATOMS: atom_id res chain seq x y z
N MET A 1 4.19 -15.88 -11.77
CA MET A 1 3.32 -15.65 -10.60
C MET A 1 2.66 -14.29 -10.76
N ASN A 2 1.33 -14.19 -10.67
CA ASN A 2 0.62 -12.90 -10.62
C ASN A 2 0.31 -12.54 -9.17
N LEU A 3 1.03 -11.56 -8.61
CA LEU A 3 0.99 -11.24 -7.18
C LEU A 3 -0.40 -10.75 -6.72
N LEU A 4 -1.04 -9.87 -7.48
CA LEU A 4 -2.39 -9.36 -7.15
C LEU A 4 -3.47 -10.43 -7.18
N GLU A 5 -3.32 -11.43 -8.06
CA GLU A 5 -4.24 -12.57 -8.11
C GLU A 5 -4.02 -13.48 -6.91
N ALA A 6 -2.75 -13.76 -6.57
CA ALA A 6 -2.41 -14.54 -5.39
C ALA A 6 -2.83 -13.87 -4.07
N MET A 7 -2.74 -12.54 -3.96
CA MET A 7 -3.24 -11.79 -2.80
C MET A 7 -4.77 -11.93 -2.66
N ARG A 8 -5.51 -11.91 -3.76
CA ARG A 8 -6.97 -12.13 -3.76
C ARG A 8 -7.32 -13.55 -3.33
N ILE A 9 -6.64 -14.54 -3.91
CA ILE A 9 -6.81 -15.96 -3.55
C ILE A 9 -6.52 -16.16 -2.06
N PHE A 10 -5.40 -15.64 -1.56
CA PHE A 10 -5.05 -15.74 -0.14
C PHE A 10 -6.12 -15.10 0.75
N GLY A 11 -6.60 -13.91 0.39
CA GLY A 11 -7.68 -13.25 1.13
C GLY A 11 -8.92 -14.12 1.27
N ALA A 12 -9.36 -14.73 0.17
CA ALA A 12 -10.53 -15.62 0.19
C ALA A 12 -10.30 -16.90 1.02
N ILE A 13 -9.09 -17.49 0.99
CA ILE A 13 -8.77 -18.65 1.84
C ILE A 13 -8.92 -18.30 3.32
N VAL A 14 -8.47 -17.11 3.72
CA VAL A 14 -8.57 -16.64 5.10
C VAL A 14 -10.03 -16.35 5.49
N GLU A 15 -10.84 -15.79 4.60
CA GLU A 15 -12.25 -15.47 4.89
C GLU A 15 -13.15 -16.69 4.94
N HIS A 16 -12.93 -17.67 4.06
CA HIS A 16 -13.71 -18.91 4.05
C HIS A 16 -13.14 -20.00 4.96
N GLY A 17 -11.98 -19.75 5.58
CA GLY A 17 -11.32 -20.71 6.47
C GLY A 17 -10.82 -21.98 5.79
N GLY A 18 -10.72 -22.00 4.45
CA GLY A 18 -10.46 -23.22 3.70
C GLY A 18 -10.14 -23.02 2.22
N LEU A 19 -9.36 -23.95 1.65
CA LEU A 19 -9.03 -23.98 0.23
C LEU A 19 -10.27 -24.27 -0.64
N SER A 20 -11.15 -25.16 -0.17
CA SER A 20 -12.39 -25.53 -0.86
C SER A 20 -13.40 -24.38 -0.91
N GLY A 21 -13.55 -23.65 0.20
CA GLY A 21 -14.40 -22.46 0.27
C GLY A 21 -13.93 -21.36 -0.68
N ALA A 22 -12.63 -21.07 -0.69
CA ALA A 22 -12.04 -20.11 -1.62
C ALA A 22 -12.14 -20.55 -3.09
N ALA A 23 -11.93 -21.84 -3.38
CA ALA A 23 -12.08 -22.39 -4.73
C ALA A 23 -13.52 -22.20 -5.26
N SER A 24 -14.52 -22.46 -4.41
CA SER A 24 -15.93 -22.28 -4.73
C SER A 24 -16.28 -20.81 -5.00
N GLU A 25 -15.81 -19.88 -4.17
CA GLU A 25 -16.04 -18.43 -4.34
C GLU A 25 -15.37 -17.89 -5.62
N LEU A 26 -14.10 -18.25 -5.84
CA LEU A 26 -13.35 -17.78 -7.01
C LEU A 26 -13.66 -18.54 -8.30
N LYS A 27 -14.50 -19.58 -8.25
CA LYS A 27 -14.79 -20.49 -9.37
C LYS A 27 -13.52 -21.09 -9.97
N LEU A 28 -12.56 -21.41 -9.11
CA LEU A 28 -11.27 -22.02 -9.46
C LEU A 28 -11.21 -23.46 -8.96
N ASP A 29 -10.32 -24.25 -9.55
CA ASP A 29 -10.02 -25.58 -9.03
C ASP A 29 -9.14 -25.50 -7.78
N VAL A 30 -9.38 -26.39 -6.80
CA VAL A 30 -8.59 -26.46 -5.55
C VAL A 30 -7.10 -26.62 -5.83
N ALA A 31 -6.71 -27.35 -6.87
CA ALA A 31 -5.32 -27.50 -7.27
C ALA A 31 -4.71 -26.17 -7.75
N GLN A 32 -5.48 -25.34 -8.45
CA GLN A 32 -5.03 -24.01 -8.88
C GLN A 32 -4.85 -23.07 -7.70
N VAL A 33 -5.81 -23.06 -6.78
CA VAL A 33 -5.75 -22.27 -5.53
C VAL A 33 -4.50 -22.65 -4.73
N GLY A 34 -4.25 -23.95 -4.54
CA GLY A 34 -3.07 -24.46 -3.86
C GLY A 34 -1.76 -24.08 -4.56
N ALA A 35 -1.69 -24.20 -5.90
CA ALA A 35 -0.50 -23.84 -6.67
C ALA A 35 -0.19 -22.33 -6.60
N ARG A 36 -1.21 -21.47 -6.61
CA ARG A 36 -1.02 -20.02 -6.47
C ARG A 36 -0.60 -19.62 -5.07
N LEU A 37 -1.14 -20.28 -4.05
CA LEU A 37 -0.68 -20.09 -2.68
C LEU A 37 0.77 -20.57 -2.51
N ASP A 38 1.14 -21.73 -3.06
CA ASP A 38 2.51 -22.23 -3.00
C ASP A 38 3.50 -21.26 -3.66
N GLY A 39 3.14 -20.71 -4.81
CA GLY A 39 3.91 -19.66 -5.46
C GLY A 39 4.07 -18.40 -4.60
N LEU A 40 3.06 -18.06 -3.80
CA LEU A 40 3.08 -16.90 -2.90
C LEU A 40 4.00 -17.14 -1.70
N GLU A 41 3.86 -18.29 -1.04
CA GLU A 41 4.70 -18.67 0.10
C GLU A 41 6.17 -18.78 -0.31
N ARG A 42 6.46 -19.32 -1.51
CA ARG A 42 7.81 -19.35 -2.08
C ARG A 42 8.37 -17.98 -2.37
N TYR A 43 7.54 -17.07 -2.90
CA TYR A 43 7.96 -15.71 -3.19
C TYR A 43 8.26 -14.92 -1.91
N LEU A 44 7.47 -15.11 -0.86
CA LEU A 44 7.64 -14.45 0.43
C LEU A 44 8.71 -15.12 1.30
N GLY A 45 9.07 -16.38 1.03
CA GLY A 45 10.00 -17.16 1.84
C GLY A 45 9.43 -17.57 3.20
N CYS A 46 8.11 -17.40 3.41
CA CYS A 46 7.44 -17.69 4.68
C CYS A 46 6.16 -18.50 4.45
N ARG A 47 5.83 -19.33 5.43
CA ARG A 47 4.56 -20.06 5.47
C ARG A 47 3.45 -19.14 5.98
N LEU A 48 2.38 -19.01 5.22
CA LEU A 48 1.23 -18.18 5.59
C LEU A 48 0.15 -18.99 6.34
N LEU A 49 0.11 -20.31 6.12
CA LEU A 49 -0.87 -21.23 6.70
C LEU A 49 -0.17 -22.35 7.48
N LEU A 50 -0.77 -22.79 8.61
CA LEU A 50 -0.25 -23.89 9.42
C LEU A 50 -0.69 -25.27 8.90
N ASP A 51 -1.94 -25.40 8.47
CA ASP A 51 -2.49 -26.66 7.97
C ASP A 51 -3.10 -26.47 6.59
N ARG A 52 -2.66 -27.30 5.63
CA ARG A 52 -3.07 -27.25 4.21
C ARG A 52 -4.03 -28.38 3.86
N SER A 53 -4.41 -29.22 4.82
CA SER A 53 -5.13 -30.47 4.57
C SER A 53 -6.44 -30.60 5.33
N GLY A 54 -6.77 -29.66 6.22
CA GLY A 54 -8.05 -29.58 6.93
C GLY A 54 -9.07 -28.66 6.26
N ASP A 55 -10.36 -28.91 6.56
CA ASP A 55 -11.48 -27.98 6.28
C ASP A 55 -11.30 -26.65 7.03
N GLU A 56 -10.47 -26.66 8.08
CA GLU A 56 -10.14 -25.51 8.92
C GLU A 56 -8.67 -25.13 8.73
N VAL A 57 -8.45 -23.99 8.09
CA VAL A 57 -7.13 -23.44 7.79
C VAL A 57 -6.77 -22.40 8.85
N ALA A 58 -5.74 -22.71 9.65
CA ALA A 58 -5.19 -21.76 10.62
C ALA A 58 -4.13 -20.85 9.99
N CYS A 59 -4.25 -19.54 10.19
CA CYS A 59 -3.27 -18.54 9.75
C CYS A 59 -2.07 -18.48 10.70
N THR A 60 -0.87 -18.36 10.14
CA THR A 60 0.33 -18.02 10.93
C THR A 60 0.31 -16.55 11.35
N GLU A 61 1.15 -16.16 12.31
CA GLU A 61 1.36 -14.75 12.66
C GLU A 61 1.75 -13.91 11.43
N ALA A 62 2.66 -14.45 10.61
CA ALA A 62 3.04 -13.87 9.33
C ALA A 62 1.85 -13.78 8.35
N GLY A 63 0.99 -14.80 8.32
CA GLY A 63 -0.25 -14.81 7.54
C GLY A 63 -1.21 -13.68 7.92
N VAL A 64 -1.40 -13.42 9.22
CA VAL A 64 -2.26 -12.34 9.73
C VAL A 64 -1.71 -10.97 9.34
N ALA A 65 -0.41 -10.74 9.54
CA ALA A 65 0.24 -9.49 9.16
C ALA A 65 0.17 -9.26 7.63
N PHE A 66 0.38 -10.32 6.85
CA PHE A 66 0.30 -10.27 5.40
C PHE A 66 -1.13 -10.01 4.92
N TYR A 67 -2.14 -10.64 5.53
CA TYR A 67 -3.55 -10.41 5.20
C TYR A 67 -3.97 -8.95 5.39
N ALA A 68 -3.52 -8.31 6.48
CA ALA A 68 -3.76 -6.88 6.71
C ALA A 68 -3.16 -6.00 5.60
N CYS A 69 -1.94 -6.33 5.15
CA CYS A 69 -1.31 -5.67 4.00
C CYS A 69 -2.07 -5.93 2.69
N CYS A 70 -2.51 -7.17 2.44
CA CYS A 70 -3.30 -7.51 1.25
C CYS A 70 -4.57 -6.67 1.16
N ARG A 71 -5.32 -6.53 2.25
CA ARG A 71 -6.54 -5.72 2.27
C ARG A 71 -6.28 -4.27 1.90
N ARG A 72 -5.21 -3.66 2.42
CA ARG A 72 -4.84 -2.27 2.07
C ARG A 72 -4.44 -2.15 0.60
N THR A 73 -3.61 -3.05 0.10
CA THR A 73 -3.14 -3.04 -1.29
C THR A 73 -4.29 -3.28 -2.27
N LEU A 74 -5.14 -4.26 -2.03
CA LEU A 74 -6.30 -4.54 -2.88
C LEU A 74 -7.29 -3.39 -2.87
N SER A 75 -7.49 -2.73 -1.73
CA SER A 75 -8.29 -1.50 -1.63
C SER A 75 -7.67 -0.36 -2.44
N ALA A 76 -6.35 -0.14 -2.35
CA ALA A 76 -5.68 0.89 -3.13
C ALA A 76 -5.76 0.62 -4.64
N VAL A 77 -5.63 -0.64 -5.05
CA VAL A 77 -5.82 -1.05 -6.45
C VAL A 77 -7.26 -0.85 -6.89
N ALA A 78 -8.23 -1.23 -6.07
CA ALA A 78 -9.66 -1.02 -6.36
C ALA A 78 -10.01 0.46 -6.48
N GLN A 79 -9.39 1.34 -5.69
CA GLN A 79 -9.54 2.79 -5.83
C GLN A 79 -8.93 3.29 -7.14
N ALA A 80 -7.74 2.81 -7.51
CA ALA A 80 -7.09 3.17 -8.76
C ALA A 80 -7.88 2.69 -10.00
N THR A 81 -8.46 1.49 -9.94
CA THR A 81 -9.27 0.93 -11.04
C THR A 81 -10.72 1.47 -11.04
N GLY A 82 -11.28 1.75 -9.86
CA GLY A 82 -12.64 2.26 -9.65
C GLY A 82 -12.80 3.77 -9.87
N ALA A 83 -11.72 4.54 -9.83
CA ALA A 83 -11.70 5.95 -10.26
C ALA A 83 -11.59 6.12 -11.79
N SER A 84 -11.52 5.02 -12.55
CA SER A 84 -11.49 5.09 -14.03
C SER A 84 -12.88 5.04 -14.68
N GLY A 85 -13.96 5.03 -13.88
CA GLY A 85 -15.35 4.96 -14.36
C GLY A 85 -16.26 6.13 -13.99
N ALA A 86 -15.79 7.12 -13.22
CA ALA A 86 -16.55 8.34 -12.94
C ALA A 86 -15.59 9.52 -12.79
N GLU A 87 -15.47 10.30 -13.87
CA GLU A 87 -15.16 11.73 -13.86
C GLU A 87 -14.05 12.20 -12.90
N ALA A 88 -12.80 12.08 -13.33
CA ALA A 88 -11.79 13.13 -13.13
C ALA A 88 -10.66 12.98 -14.17
N CYS A 89 -11.01 13.12 -15.45
CA CYS A 89 -10.10 13.73 -16.41
C CYS A 89 -10.06 15.24 -16.12
N ALA A 90 -9.53 15.60 -14.95
CA ALA A 90 -9.25 16.97 -14.60
C ALA A 90 -7.85 16.98 -14.00
N THR A 91 -6.90 17.30 -14.87
CA THR A 91 -5.57 17.79 -14.51
C THR A 91 -4.66 16.72 -13.90
N VAL A 92 -3.76 16.21 -14.76
CA VAL A 92 -2.43 15.77 -14.33
C VAL A 92 -1.71 16.98 -13.70
N SER A 93 -2.11 17.37 -12.49
CA SER A 93 -1.25 18.15 -11.62
C SER A 93 -0.26 17.15 -11.07
N ARG A 94 0.99 17.27 -11.50
CA ARG A 94 2.14 16.68 -10.82
C ARG A 94 2.19 17.28 -9.40
N SER A 95 1.40 16.77 -8.47
CA SER A 95 1.61 17.03 -7.05
C SER A 95 2.70 16.09 -6.53
N PRO A 96 3.68 16.62 -5.78
CA PRO A 96 4.81 15.83 -5.32
C PRO A 96 4.35 14.82 -4.27
N VAL A 97 4.96 13.64 -4.28
CA VAL A 97 4.77 12.62 -3.25
C VAL A 97 5.15 13.24 -1.89
N ALA A 98 4.16 13.48 -1.04
CA ALA A 98 4.39 13.87 0.34
C ALA A 98 4.99 12.67 1.08
N GLY A 99 6.30 12.69 1.32
CA GLY A 99 6.96 11.67 2.13
C GLY A 99 8.42 11.41 1.85
N PHE A 100 9.02 12.02 0.82
CA PHE A 100 10.46 11.91 0.60
C PHE A 100 11.16 13.17 1.17
N PRO A 101 11.76 13.12 2.38
CA PRO A 101 12.55 14.24 2.86
C PRO A 101 13.81 14.33 1.98
N LEU A 102 13.88 15.40 1.18
CA LEU A 102 15.12 15.80 0.51
C LEU A 102 16.06 16.40 1.57
N PRO A 103 17.37 16.13 1.51
CA PRO A 103 18.33 16.81 2.37
C PRO A 103 18.37 18.29 2.01
N GLU A 104 18.08 19.14 2.99
CA GLU A 104 18.12 20.60 2.84
C GLU A 104 19.54 21.02 2.46
N THR A 105 19.70 21.52 1.23
CA THR A 105 20.95 22.17 0.83
C THR A 105 21.01 23.57 1.46
N PRO A 106 22.20 24.00 1.93
CA PRO A 106 22.33 25.25 2.64
C PRO A 106 22.13 26.46 1.71
N ARG A 107 21.44 27.46 2.26
CA ARG A 107 21.43 28.90 1.93
C ARG A 107 22.34 29.33 0.76
N CYS A 108 21.75 30.02 -0.20
CA CYS A 108 22.42 31.14 -0.87
C CYS A 108 21.55 32.38 -0.65
N GLY A 109 22.14 33.42 -0.08
CA GLY A 109 21.45 34.67 0.23
C GLY A 109 21.35 35.57 -0.99
N ASP A 110 20.32 36.41 -0.99
CA ASP A 110 20.29 37.60 -1.84
C ASP A 110 19.84 38.78 -0.99
N GLY A 111 20.77 39.73 -0.87
CA GLY A 111 20.50 41.02 -0.29
C GLY A 111 19.65 41.87 -1.22
N THR A 112 18.78 42.68 -0.61
CA THR A 112 18.15 43.89 -1.15
C THR A 112 17.43 44.49 0.07
N SER A 113 18.09 45.34 0.88
CA SER A 113 18.16 46.81 0.71
C SER A 113 16.88 47.40 0.14
N ILE A 114 16.09 48.14 0.94
CA ILE A 114 15.48 49.44 0.61
C ILE A 114 14.77 50.03 1.84
N ALA A 115 15.20 51.26 2.18
CA ALA A 115 14.49 52.39 2.79
C ALA A 115 14.10 52.41 4.29
N ALA A 116 14.89 53.20 5.04
CA ALA A 116 14.44 54.12 6.09
C ALA A 116 13.47 55.19 5.51
N PRO A 117 12.69 55.98 6.29
CA PRO A 117 13.15 56.89 7.35
C PRO A 117 12.18 56.90 8.56
N THR A 118 12.25 57.62 9.68
CA THR A 118 12.76 58.95 10.02
C THR A 118 12.63 59.08 11.56
N THR A 119 13.53 59.85 12.20
CA THR A 119 13.19 60.82 13.27
C THR A 119 12.87 60.36 14.71
N LEU A 120 13.84 60.59 15.62
CA LEU A 120 13.80 61.44 16.84
C LEU A 120 14.78 60.88 17.89
N HIS A 121 16.00 61.42 18.01
CA HIS A 121 16.42 62.58 18.83
C HIS A 121 16.76 62.22 20.30
N ARG A 122 17.96 62.68 20.70
CA ARG A 122 18.57 62.82 22.05
C ARG A 122 19.22 61.57 22.68
N LEU A 123 20.55 61.46 22.86
CA LEU A 123 21.47 62.25 23.73
C LEU A 123 20.85 62.41 25.14
N THR A 124 21.39 61.94 26.26
CA THR A 124 22.75 61.72 26.77
C THR A 124 22.61 61.07 28.16
N ARG A 125 23.59 60.24 28.55
CA ARG A 125 24.13 60.03 29.91
C ARG A 125 23.19 59.82 31.11
#